data_AF-A0A7C6W7M0-F1
#
_entry.id   AF-A0A7C6W7M0-F1
#
_cell.length_a   1.000
_cell.length_b   1.000
_cell.length_c   1.000
_cell.angle_alpha   90.00
_cell.angle_beta   90.00
_cell.angle_gamma   90.00
#
_symmetry.space_group_name_H-M   'P 1'
#
loop_
_entity.id
_entity.type
_entity.pdbx_description
1 polymer ?
#
loop_
_entity_poly.entity_id
_entity_poly.type
_entity_poly.pdbx_seq_one_letter_code
_entity_poly.pdbx_strand_id
1 'polypeptide(L)'
;MSLLSRIKQKAFSELIDTIEWTDDTTDSIIWRYPRNKGVFKNGAQLAVSKNQVAVLMCEGLFADIYQPGQYELTPTNMPVLSSLKGWKHGCKSSLKIDVYFINTKQHLDMRWGTLTPIMMSDPLVGPVCIRAFGTYFFSINPNPIKFIRNVVAADGSFTAESISNELRNFSATKFTEYLKLSKITPLDLLANLNEFSCELTIALKEVFFDYGINLSKFLIESISMPKTVEEALNNGATIDCSDSTLAYTQIIAADAMVDKAINTLETTHQQDIAASTSQQTMYYVAVRGVRQGPFTQTQMLQMVHLGELTRNTPVWTQGMEGWQAAKSVSQLSPLFNTMPSPS
;
A
#
# COMPACT_ATOMS: atom_id res chain seq x y z
N MET A 1 47.54 7.81 22.05
CA MET A 1 46.37 8.63 21.68
C MET A 1 45.52 8.88 22.92
N SER A 2 45.40 10.15 23.31
CA SER A 2 44.93 10.57 24.64
C SER A 2 43.44 10.27 24.88
N LEU A 3 43.09 9.82 26.10
CA LEU A 3 41.71 9.67 26.59
C LEU A 3 40.84 10.92 26.34
N LEU A 4 41.46 12.11 26.31
CA LEU A 4 40.81 13.39 26.00
C LEU A 4 40.32 13.49 24.55
N SER A 5 40.94 12.79 23.59
CA SER A 5 40.45 12.77 22.20
C SER A 5 39.21 11.90 22.06
N ARG A 6 39.15 10.77 22.78
CA ARG A 6 37.95 9.90 22.84
C ARG A 6 36.77 10.61 23.53
N ILE A 7 37.02 11.37 24.59
CA ILE A 7 35.98 12.15 25.29
C ILE A 7 35.50 13.33 24.42
N LYS A 8 36.40 14.06 23.75
CA LYS A 8 36.02 15.12 22.80
C LYS A 8 35.24 14.59 21.60
N GLN A 9 35.60 13.43 21.07
CA GLN A 9 34.93 12.81 19.93
C GLN A 9 33.53 12.27 20.32
N LYS A 10 33.40 11.71 21.53
CA LYS A 10 32.10 11.26 22.08
C LYS A 10 31.19 12.43 22.47
N ALA A 11 31.75 13.53 22.97
CA ALA A 11 31.01 14.77 23.23
C ALA A 11 30.60 15.50 21.94
N PHE A 12 31.44 15.46 20.88
CA PHE A 12 31.08 16.02 19.56
C PHE A 12 29.98 15.22 18.86
N SER A 13 29.96 13.89 19.01
CA SER A 13 28.85 13.06 18.50
C SER A 13 27.54 13.24 19.28
N GLU A 14 27.58 13.82 20.49
CA GLU A 14 26.38 14.18 21.27
C GLU A 14 25.89 15.63 20.99
N LEU A 15 26.69 16.43 20.29
CA LEU A 15 26.45 17.87 20.05
C LEU A 15 25.92 18.20 18.65
N ILE A 16 26.00 17.28 17.69
CA ILE A 16 25.53 17.50 16.32
C ILE A 16 24.44 16.47 16.03
N ASP A 17 23.19 16.91 16.07
CA ASP A 17 22.08 16.09 15.57
C ASP A 17 22.18 16.12 14.03
N THR A 18 22.70 15.04 13.44
CA THR A 18 22.69 14.84 11.99
C THR A 18 21.31 14.33 11.59
N ILE A 19 20.63 15.11 10.76
CA ILE A 19 19.33 14.78 10.19
C ILE A 19 19.60 14.23 8.80
N GLU A 20 19.48 12.91 8.68
CA GLU A 20 19.68 12.21 7.43
C GLU A 20 18.67 11.08 7.31
N TRP A 21 18.28 10.78 6.08
CA TRP A 21 17.51 9.59 5.76
C TRP A 21 18.48 8.45 5.45
N THR A 22 18.65 7.54 6.42
CA THR A 22 19.58 6.41 6.33
C THR A 22 18.98 5.16 5.69
N ASP A 23 17.66 5.13 5.49
CA ASP A 23 16.96 3.98 4.95
C ASP A 23 17.07 4.00 3.41
N ASP A 24 17.65 2.93 2.88
CA ASP A 24 17.95 2.71 1.47
C ASP A 24 16.91 1.83 0.77
N THR A 25 15.81 1.50 1.44
CA THR A 25 14.72 0.70 0.86
C THR A 25 14.24 1.30 -0.47
N THR A 26 14.02 0.43 -1.45
CA THR A 26 13.61 0.86 -2.79
C THR A 26 12.22 1.46 -2.80
N ASP A 27 11.37 1.05 -1.87
CA ASP A 27 9.92 1.22 -1.92
C ASP A 27 9.47 2.50 -1.21
N SER A 28 10.33 3.08 -0.37
CA SER A 28 10.02 4.29 0.36
C SER A 28 10.16 5.53 -0.55
N ILE A 29 9.03 6.16 -0.84
CA ILE A 29 8.94 7.39 -1.66
C ILE A 29 9.13 8.64 -0.77
N ILE A 30 8.56 8.62 0.43
CA ILE A 30 8.64 9.70 1.40
C ILE A 30 8.95 9.13 2.78
N TRP A 31 9.75 9.85 3.55
CA TRP A 31 10.07 9.51 4.92
C TRP A 31 10.05 10.75 5.80
N ARG A 32 9.33 10.67 6.92
CA ARG A 32 9.33 11.72 7.94
C ARG A 32 10.38 11.38 8.98
N TYR A 33 11.31 12.30 9.24
CA TYR A 33 12.32 12.11 10.28
C TYR A 33 11.67 11.90 11.65
N PRO A 34 11.85 10.74 12.31
CA PRO A 34 11.18 10.41 13.56
C PRO A 34 11.78 11.23 14.70
N ARG A 35 10.94 12.06 15.32
CA ARG A 35 11.38 12.94 16.41
C ARG A 35 11.22 12.23 17.76
N ASN A 36 12.33 11.81 18.36
CA ASN A 36 12.27 11.12 19.65
C ASN A 36 12.09 12.07 20.85
N LYS A 37 12.65 13.30 20.85
CA LYS A 37 12.44 14.31 21.94
C LYS A 37 12.80 15.73 21.48
N GLY A 38 11.85 16.68 21.47
CA GLY A 38 12.14 18.12 21.59
C GLY A 38 12.77 18.85 20.39
N VAL A 39 12.83 20.19 20.47
CA VAL A 39 13.23 21.19 19.44
C VAL A 39 14.58 20.87 18.80
N PHE A 40 14.72 21.09 17.49
CA PHE A 40 16.01 20.98 16.81
C PHE A 40 17.07 21.80 17.57
N LYS A 41 18.20 21.17 17.92
CA LYS A 41 19.32 21.91 18.49
C LYS A 41 19.83 22.90 17.45
N ASN A 42 20.15 24.11 17.90
CA ASN A 42 20.67 25.16 17.02
C ASN A 42 22.01 24.69 16.41
N GLY A 43 22.12 24.66 15.08
CA GLY A 43 23.28 24.11 14.37
C GLY A 43 23.17 22.62 13.97
N ALA A 44 21.96 22.06 13.94
CA ALA A 44 21.73 20.72 13.37
C ALA A 44 22.19 20.66 11.90
N GLN A 45 22.77 19.53 11.51
CA GLN A 45 23.26 19.33 10.14
C GLN A 45 22.25 18.48 9.38
N LEU A 46 21.74 19.01 8.28
CA LEU A 46 20.85 18.33 7.34
C LEU A 46 21.69 17.78 6.18
N ALA A 47 21.74 16.46 6.07
CA ALA A 47 22.38 15.76 4.97
C ALA A 47 21.33 15.24 3.99
N VAL A 48 21.36 15.71 2.76
CA VAL A 48 20.44 15.31 1.68
C VAL A 48 21.23 14.57 0.60
N SER A 49 20.83 13.34 0.30
CA SER A 49 21.51 12.50 -0.69
C SER A 49 21.16 12.90 -2.13
N LYS A 50 21.96 12.47 -3.13
CA LYS A 50 21.84 12.86 -4.56
C LYS A 50 20.45 12.67 -5.18
N ASN A 51 19.72 11.64 -4.79
CA ASN A 51 18.40 11.31 -5.32
C ASN A 51 17.30 11.63 -4.30
N GLN A 52 17.55 12.59 -3.42
CA GLN A 52 16.62 12.99 -2.38
C GLN A 52 16.46 14.51 -2.38
N VAL A 53 15.32 14.94 -1.87
CA VAL A 53 15.04 16.32 -1.52
C VAL A 53 14.50 16.32 -0.09
N ALA A 54 14.93 17.27 0.73
CA ALA A 54 14.38 17.45 2.06
C ALA A 54 13.44 18.66 2.09
N VAL A 55 12.31 18.52 2.76
CA VAL A 55 11.30 19.57 2.94
C VAL A 55 11.11 19.82 4.41
N LEU A 56 11.28 21.07 4.81
CA LEU A 56 10.91 21.53 6.14
C LEU A 56 9.46 21.96 6.13
N MET A 57 8.68 21.43 7.07
CA MET A 57 7.35 21.91 7.38
C MET A 57 7.33 22.49 8.80
N CYS A 58 6.74 23.67 8.94
CA CYS A 58 6.61 24.37 10.21
C CYS A 58 5.13 24.57 10.52
N GLU A 59 4.64 23.98 11.62
CA GLU A 59 3.22 24.03 12.02
C GLU A 59 2.24 23.64 10.89
N GLY A 60 2.65 22.68 10.04
CA GLY A 60 1.86 22.20 8.90
C GLY A 60 1.94 23.07 7.64
N LEU A 61 2.75 24.14 7.65
CA LEU A 61 3.02 24.97 6.47
C LEU A 61 4.38 24.61 5.86
N PHE A 62 4.47 24.63 4.53
CA PHE A 62 5.74 24.47 3.82
C PHE A 62 6.66 25.65 4.14
N ALA A 63 7.84 25.34 4.69
CA ALA A 63 8.86 26.34 4.98
C ALA A 63 9.89 26.37 3.83
N ASP A 64 10.71 25.32 3.71
CA ASP A 64 11.86 25.31 2.81
C ASP A 64 12.06 23.94 2.13
N ILE A 65 12.72 23.97 0.97
CA ILE A 65 13.11 22.79 0.18
C ILE A 65 14.63 22.79 0.02
N TYR A 66 15.28 21.73 0.45
CA TYR A 66 16.72 21.50 0.35
C TYR A 66 17.01 20.46 -0.73
N GLN A 67 17.83 20.86 -1.69
CA GLN A 67 18.36 20.00 -2.76
C GLN A 67 19.46 19.07 -2.20
N PRO A 68 19.99 18.13 -2.99
CA PRO A 68 21.10 17.30 -2.54
C PRO A 68 22.31 18.11 -2.08
N GLY A 69 22.80 17.83 -0.87
CA GLY A 69 23.88 18.59 -0.24
C GLY A 69 23.91 18.47 1.28
N GLN A 70 24.83 19.22 1.89
CA GLN A 70 24.98 19.34 3.34
C GLN A 70 24.59 20.76 3.75
N TYR A 71 23.71 20.89 4.72
CA TYR A 71 23.17 22.17 5.14
C TYR A 71 23.19 22.30 6.66
N GLU A 72 23.61 23.45 7.16
CA GLU A 72 23.45 23.78 8.57
C GLU A 72 22.10 24.49 8.78
N LEU A 73 21.24 23.88 9.61
CA LEU A 73 19.95 24.43 9.98
C LEU A 73 20.15 25.51 11.05
N THR A 74 20.35 26.75 10.60
CA THR A 74 20.37 27.94 11.46
C THR A 74 19.15 28.82 11.20
N PRO A 75 18.65 29.57 12.20
CA PRO A 75 17.52 30.50 12.03
C PRO A 75 17.72 31.58 10.96
N THR A 76 18.97 31.82 10.56
CA THR A 76 19.38 32.81 9.55
C THR A 76 19.32 32.24 8.12
N ASN A 77 19.47 30.92 7.96
CA ASN A 77 19.56 30.24 6.66
C ASN A 77 18.24 29.56 6.21
N MET A 78 17.12 29.85 6.88
CA MET A 78 15.77 29.40 6.49
C MET A 78 14.96 30.59 5.93
N PRO A 79 14.90 30.81 4.60
CA PRO A 79 14.19 31.95 4.04
C PRO A 79 12.66 31.77 4.07
N VAL A 80 11.94 32.83 4.46
CA VAL A 80 10.46 32.99 4.49
C VAL A 80 9.76 32.53 5.78
N LEU A 81 10.46 32.57 6.91
CA LEU A 81 9.80 32.84 8.22
C LEU A 81 9.74 34.35 8.55
N SER A 82 10.08 35.21 7.59
CA SER A 82 10.05 36.68 7.73
C SER A 82 8.63 37.26 7.82
N SER A 83 7.61 36.53 7.33
CA SER A 83 6.19 36.92 7.31
C SER A 83 5.35 36.25 8.41
N LEU A 84 5.78 35.10 8.95
CA LEU A 84 5.23 34.54 10.18
C LEU A 84 5.78 35.34 11.37
N LYS A 85 4.95 36.26 11.89
CA LYS A 85 5.23 37.29 12.91
C LYS A 85 6.03 36.88 14.16
N GLY A 86 6.31 35.60 14.40
CA GLY A 86 7.02 35.09 15.59
C GLY A 86 8.53 34.90 15.44
N TRP A 87 9.09 34.87 14.22
CA TRP A 87 10.49 34.44 14.02
C TRP A 87 11.55 35.49 14.37
N LYS A 88 11.22 36.79 14.30
CA LYS A 88 12.15 37.89 14.60
C LYS A 88 12.58 37.94 16.08
N HIS A 89 11.91 37.21 16.95
CA HIS A 89 12.26 37.09 18.36
C HIS A 89 12.75 35.66 18.62
N GLY A 90 14.01 35.42 18.22
CA GLY A 90 14.69 34.12 18.14
C GLY A 90 14.01 32.99 18.88
N CYS A 91 13.48 32.01 18.12
CA CYS A 91 12.88 30.73 18.51
C CYS A 91 12.85 30.40 20.02
N LYS A 92 12.15 31.23 20.82
CA LYS A 92 11.86 31.00 22.24
C LYS A 92 10.53 30.27 22.43
N SER A 93 9.88 29.94 21.33
CA SER A 93 8.56 29.29 21.24
C SER A 93 8.72 27.92 20.58
N SER A 94 7.97 26.95 21.10
CA SER A 94 7.93 25.52 20.78
C SER A 94 7.45 25.20 19.35
N LEU A 95 8.03 25.82 18.34
CA LEU A 95 7.66 25.59 16.94
C LEU A 95 7.96 24.14 16.57
N LYS A 96 6.89 23.41 16.20
CA LYS A 96 7.00 22.04 15.69
C LYS A 96 7.45 22.12 14.24
N ILE A 97 8.73 21.88 14.02
CA ILE A 97 9.29 21.68 12.69
C ILE A 97 9.37 20.17 12.44
N ASP A 98 8.87 19.76 11.28
CA ASP A 98 8.96 18.40 10.77
C ASP A 98 9.84 18.41 9.51
N VAL A 99 10.69 17.39 9.37
CA VAL A 99 11.55 17.21 8.20
C VAL A 99 11.04 16.00 7.43
N TYR A 100 10.74 16.21 6.15
CA TYR A 100 10.37 15.17 5.21
C TYR A 100 11.47 14.99 4.20
N PHE A 101 11.86 13.76 3.95
CA PHE A 101 12.72 13.40 2.84
C PHE A 101 11.88 12.75 1.76
N ILE A 102 12.07 13.18 0.52
CA ILE A 102 11.38 12.66 -0.66
C ILE A 102 12.41 12.06 -1.59
N ASN A 103 12.13 10.87 -2.08
CA ASN A 103 12.93 10.20 -3.09
C ASN A 103 12.59 10.75 -4.48
N THR A 104 13.58 11.29 -5.17
CA THR A 104 13.44 11.81 -6.55
C THR A 104 13.98 10.84 -7.59
N LYS A 105 14.44 9.65 -7.18
CA LYS A 105 14.83 8.58 -8.11
C LYS A 105 13.64 8.14 -8.96
N GLN A 106 13.94 7.50 -10.08
CA GLN A 106 12.91 6.86 -10.88
C GLN A 106 12.41 5.60 -10.18
N HIS A 107 11.11 5.54 -9.93
CA HIS A 107 10.39 4.36 -9.50
C HIS A 107 9.95 3.58 -10.73
N LEU A 108 10.29 2.28 -10.73
CA LEU A 108 10.03 1.35 -11.81
C LEU A 108 8.96 0.34 -11.38
N ASP A 109 8.37 -0.32 -12.36
CA ASP A 109 7.48 -1.48 -12.18
C ASP A 109 6.28 -1.23 -11.25
N MET A 110 5.80 0.01 -11.22
CA MET A 110 4.62 0.36 -10.44
C MET A 110 3.39 -0.17 -11.15
N ARG A 111 2.68 -1.10 -10.50
CA ARG A 111 1.53 -1.78 -11.12
C ARG A 111 0.27 -0.94 -11.02
N TRP A 112 -0.50 -0.93 -12.09
CA TRP A 112 -1.83 -0.36 -12.13
C TRP A 112 -2.83 -1.35 -12.74
N GLY A 113 -4.10 -1.16 -12.42
CA GLY A 113 -5.18 -1.93 -12.99
C GLY A 113 -6.52 -1.25 -12.76
N THR A 114 -7.46 -1.46 -13.69
CA THR A 114 -8.82 -0.92 -13.57
C THR A 114 -9.50 -1.45 -12.30
N LEU A 115 -10.01 -0.54 -11.46
CA LEU A 115 -10.65 -0.90 -10.18
C LEU A 115 -11.93 -1.72 -10.40
N THR A 116 -12.69 -1.35 -11.42
CA THR A 116 -13.91 -2.03 -11.85
C THR A 116 -13.85 -2.30 -13.35
N PRO A 117 -14.61 -3.27 -13.87
CA PRO A 117 -14.75 -3.46 -15.31
C PRO A 117 -15.22 -2.19 -16.01
N ILE A 118 -14.66 -1.89 -17.16
CA ILE A 118 -15.02 -0.75 -18.00
C ILE A 118 -15.93 -1.26 -19.12
N MET A 119 -17.17 -0.77 -19.14
CA MET A 119 -18.10 -1.02 -20.25
C MET A 119 -17.66 -0.23 -21.48
N MET A 120 -17.44 -0.92 -22.59
CA MET A 120 -17.13 -0.35 -23.90
C MET A 120 -18.07 -0.93 -24.95
N SER A 121 -18.28 -0.22 -26.05
CA SER A 121 -19.09 -0.73 -27.17
C SER A 121 -18.18 -1.08 -28.33
N ASP A 122 -18.36 -2.27 -28.87
CA ASP A 122 -17.69 -2.73 -30.08
C ASP A 122 -18.73 -2.96 -31.20
N PRO A 123 -18.48 -2.50 -32.44
CA PRO A 123 -19.41 -2.71 -33.55
C PRO A 123 -19.63 -4.18 -33.93
N LEU A 124 -18.66 -5.06 -33.70
CA LEU A 124 -18.70 -6.46 -34.11
C LEU A 124 -19.30 -7.38 -33.04
N VAL A 125 -19.00 -7.11 -31.78
CA VAL A 125 -19.39 -7.97 -30.65
C VAL A 125 -20.40 -7.31 -29.69
N GLY A 126 -20.76 -6.05 -29.91
CA GLY A 126 -21.68 -5.30 -29.04
C GLY A 126 -21.00 -4.77 -27.78
N PRO A 127 -21.75 -4.53 -26.68
CA PRO A 127 -21.15 -4.02 -25.46
C PRO A 127 -20.29 -5.08 -24.75
N VAL A 128 -19.07 -4.71 -24.40
CA VAL A 128 -18.06 -5.57 -23.79
C VAL A 128 -17.52 -4.90 -22.54
N CYS A 129 -17.46 -5.66 -21.45
CA CYS A 129 -16.71 -5.26 -20.26
C CYS A 129 -15.23 -5.56 -20.48
N ILE A 130 -14.34 -4.60 -20.22
CA ILE A 130 -12.90 -4.89 -20.21
C ILE A 130 -12.30 -4.58 -18.85
N ARG A 131 -11.30 -5.36 -18.44
CA ARG A 131 -10.37 -4.98 -17.38
C ARG A 131 -8.98 -4.86 -17.98
N ALA A 132 -8.25 -3.81 -17.61
CA ALA A 132 -6.90 -3.57 -18.11
C ALA A 132 -5.91 -3.47 -16.96
N PHE A 133 -4.69 -3.92 -17.21
CA PHE A 133 -3.60 -3.95 -16.25
C PHE A 133 -2.29 -3.59 -16.94
N GLY A 134 -1.36 -3.04 -16.16
CA GLY A 134 -0.01 -2.85 -16.64
C GLY A 134 0.87 -2.17 -15.61
N THR A 135 1.90 -1.50 -16.11
CA THR A 135 2.91 -0.84 -15.29
C THR A 135 3.13 0.61 -15.70
N TYR A 136 3.59 1.43 -14.76
CA TYR A 136 3.98 2.80 -15.03
C TYR A 136 5.28 3.13 -14.31
N PHE A 137 6.04 4.06 -14.88
CA PHE A 137 7.31 4.53 -14.33
C PHE A 137 7.20 6.02 -14.06
N PHE A 138 7.63 6.44 -12.88
CA PHE A 138 7.56 7.84 -12.50
C PHE A 138 8.74 8.26 -11.63
N SER A 139 8.95 9.56 -11.49
CA SER A 139 9.78 10.14 -10.44
C SER A 139 9.05 11.30 -9.80
N ILE A 140 9.38 11.63 -8.55
CA ILE A 140 8.82 12.81 -7.90
C ILE A 140 9.54 14.05 -8.41
N ASN A 141 8.79 15.13 -8.63
CA ASN A 141 9.36 16.40 -9.02
C ASN A 141 10.32 16.93 -7.92
N PRO A 142 11.48 17.49 -8.28
CA PRO A 142 12.38 18.13 -7.31
C PRO A 142 11.73 19.23 -6.46
N ASN A 143 10.60 19.79 -6.92
CA ASN A 143 9.67 20.55 -6.10
C ASN A 143 8.48 19.66 -5.68
N PRO A 144 8.53 19.04 -4.49
CA PRO A 144 7.53 18.07 -4.04
C PRO A 144 6.30 18.71 -3.38
N ILE A 145 6.13 20.04 -3.40
CA ILE A 145 5.00 20.70 -2.69
C ILE A 145 3.65 20.18 -3.20
N LYS A 146 3.48 20.07 -4.53
CA LYS A 146 2.24 19.54 -5.13
C LYS A 146 2.00 18.09 -4.70
N PHE A 147 3.06 17.28 -4.68
CA PHE A 147 3.01 15.88 -4.25
C PHE A 147 2.61 15.74 -2.79
N ILE A 148 3.25 16.49 -1.89
CA ILE A 148 2.92 16.46 -0.44
C ILE A 148 1.51 17.04 -0.18
N ARG A 149 1.02 17.98 -0.97
CA ARG A 149 -0.34 18.49 -0.76
C ARG A 149 -1.41 17.50 -1.23
N ASN A 150 -1.18 16.85 -2.36
CA ASN A 150 -2.22 16.10 -3.05
C ASN A 150 -2.22 14.60 -2.72
N VAL A 151 -1.07 14.03 -2.34
CA VAL A 151 -0.89 12.58 -2.14
C VAL A 151 -0.70 12.21 -0.67
N VAL A 152 -0.28 13.17 0.15
CA VAL A 152 0.07 12.95 1.56
C VAL A 152 -1.14 13.31 2.44
N ALA A 153 -1.63 12.34 3.22
CA ALA A 153 -2.78 12.51 4.12
C ALA A 153 -2.51 13.56 5.22
N ALA A 154 -3.57 14.27 5.63
CA ALA A 154 -3.49 15.39 6.57
C ALA A 154 -2.98 15.01 7.97
N ASP A 155 -3.01 13.72 8.35
CA ASP A 155 -2.58 13.24 9.66
C ASP A 155 -1.07 12.98 9.78
N GLY A 156 -0.33 13.10 8.66
CA GLY A 156 1.12 12.94 8.65
C GLY A 156 1.59 11.50 8.90
N SER A 157 0.69 10.51 8.83
CA SER A 157 1.05 9.09 8.85
C SER A 157 1.30 8.62 7.42
N PHE A 158 2.47 8.02 7.19
CA PHE A 158 2.88 7.56 5.87
C PHE A 158 3.32 6.11 5.96
N THR A 159 2.67 5.26 5.19
CA THR A 159 3.24 3.99 4.77
C THR A 159 3.49 4.08 3.26
N ALA A 160 4.57 3.44 2.80
CA ALA A 160 4.84 3.29 1.36
C ALA A 160 3.63 2.66 0.63
N GLU A 161 2.90 1.79 1.34
CA GLU A 161 1.70 1.13 0.86
C GLU A 161 0.55 2.10 0.58
N SER A 162 0.27 3.05 1.48
CA SER A 162 -0.82 4.03 1.30
C SER A 162 -0.59 4.91 0.06
N ILE A 163 0.64 5.38 -0.16
CA ILE A 163 0.97 6.18 -1.35
C ILE A 163 0.87 5.34 -2.62
N SER A 164 1.37 4.11 -2.59
CA SER A 164 1.30 3.20 -3.74
C SER A 164 -0.16 2.91 -4.13
N ASN A 165 -1.03 2.70 -3.14
CA ASN A 165 -2.46 2.48 -3.36
C ASN A 165 -3.13 3.73 -3.96
N GLU A 166 -2.83 4.92 -3.45
CA GLU A 166 -3.39 6.18 -3.95
C GLU A 166 -2.99 6.42 -5.41
N LEU A 167 -1.70 6.24 -5.74
CA LEU A 167 -1.19 6.39 -7.10
C LEU A 167 -1.78 5.34 -8.05
N ARG A 168 -1.98 4.10 -7.59
CA ARG A 168 -2.65 3.05 -8.37
C ARG A 168 -4.09 3.45 -8.70
N ASN A 169 -4.85 3.90 -7.71
CA ASN A 169 -6.25 4.31 -7.87
C ASN A 169 -6.37 5.52 -8.81
N PHE A 170 -5.49 6.50 -8.65
CA PHE A 170 -5.39 7.66 -9.54
C PHE A 170 -5.10 7.24 -10.98
N SER A 171 -4.10 6.38 -11.19
CA SER A 171 -3.72 5.86 -12.51
C SER A 171 -4.87 5.14 -13.21
N ALA A 172 -5.55 4.24 -12.48
CA ALA A 172 -6.69 3.49 -12.99
C ALA A 172 -7.86 4.39 -13.39
N THR A 173 -8.12 5.44 -12.59
CA THR A 173 -9.17 6.43 -12.86
C THR A 173 -8.85 7.21 -14.13
N LYS A 174 -7.62 7.70 -14.28
CA LYS A 174 -7.21 8.48 -15.45
C LYS A 174 -7.14 7.66 -16.74
N PHE A 175 -6.73 6.40 -16.65
CA PHE A 175 -6.87 5.45 -17.76
C PHE A 175 -8.32 5.30 -18.21
N THR A 176 -9.24 5.09 -17.26
CA THR A 176 -10.67 4.91 -17.55
C THR A 176 -11.28 6.16 -18.20
N GLU A 177 -10.92 7.36 -17.72
CA GLU A 177 -11.32 8.63 -18.32
C GLU A 177 -10.82 8.76 -19.76
N TYR A 178 -9.54 8.46 -20.01
CA TYR A 178 -8.95 8.51 -21.34
C TYR A 178 -9.66 7.56 -22.32
N LEU A 179 -9.90 6.30 -21.92
CA LEU A 179 -10.60 5.33 -22.76
C LEU A 179 -12.01 5.77 -23.18
N LYS A 180 -12.75 6.42 -22.26
CA LYS A 180 -14.08 6.93 -22.57
C LYS A 180 -14.06 8.08 -23.56
N LEU A 181 -13.01 8.90 -23.54
CA LEU A 181 -12.87 10.07 -24.41
C LEU A 181 -12.35 9.72 -25.80
N SER A 182 -11.49 8.72 -25.90
CA SER A 182 -10.82 8.33 -27.15
C SER A 182 -11.72 7.60 -28.16
N LYS A 183 -12.88 7.09 -27.71
CA LYS A 183 -13.87 6.35 -28.54
C LYS A 183 -13.26 5.13 -29.28
N ILE A 184 -12.19 4.57 -28.76
CA ILE A 184 -11.52 3.38 -29.30
C ILE A 184 -12.39 2.14 -29.03
N THR A 185 -12.38 1.17 -29.95
CA THR A 185 -13.06 -0.11 -29.71
C THR A 185 -12.17 -1.07 -28.90
N PRO A 186 -12.74 -2.01 -28.13
CA PRO A 186 -11.95 -3.01 -27.41
C PRO A 186 -10.99 -3.81 -28.29
N LEU A 187 -11.38 -4.16 -29.51
CA LEU A 187 -10.53 -4.89 -30.45
C LEU A 187 -9.37 -4.03 -30.97
N ASP A 188 -9.62 -2.77 -31.30
CA ASP A 188 -8.55 -1.86 -31.72
C ASP A 188 -7.50 -1.69 -30.63
N LEU A 189 -7.96 -1.57 -29.38
CA LEU A 189 -7.11 -1.45 -28.19
C LEU A 189 -6.21 -2.68 -28.01
N LEU A 190 -6.75 -3.90 -28.16
CA LEU A 190 -5.99 -5.14 -28.12
C LEU A 190 -4.93 -5.23 -29.23
N ALA A 191 -5.27 -4.79 -30.44
CA ALA A 191 -4.36 -4.86 -31.58
C ALA A 191 -3.17 -3.90 -31.46
N ASN A 192 -3.33 -2.76 -30.77
CA ASN A 192 -2.36 -1.66 -30.78
C ASN A 192 -1.94 -1.19 -29.37
N LEU A 193 -1.76 -2.12 -28.42
CA LEU A 193 -1.40 -1.80 -27.02
C LEU A 193 -0.20 -0.86 -26.86
N ASN A 194 0.84 -1.04 -27.68
CA ASN A 194 2.07 -0.23 -27.60
C ASN A 194 1.84 1.22 -28.02
N GLU A 195 1.05 1.44 -29.06
CA GLU A 195 0.72 2.78 -29.56
C GLU A 195 -0.14 3.51 -28.52
N PHE A 196 -1.18 2.85 -28.01
CA PHE A 196 -2.01 3.41 -26.95
C PHE A 196 -1.24 3.69 -25.66
N SER A 197 -0.28 2.85 -25.29
CA SER A 197 0.61 3.12 -24.16
C SER A 197 1.42 4.41 -24.36
N CYS A 198 1.91 4.66 -25.57
CA CYS A 198 2.64 5.88 -25.91
C CYS A 198 1.72 7.12 -25.84
N GLU A 199 0.55 7.07 -26.48
CA GLU A 199 -0.41 8.17 -26.48
C GLU A 199 -0.90 8.50 -25.06
N LEU A 200 -1.22 7.46 -24.28
CA LEU A 200 -1.66 7.59 -22.91
C LEU A 200 -0.55 8.20 -22.03
N THR A 201 0.72 7.81 -22.25
CA THR A 201 1.86 8.43 -21.57
C THR A 201 1.89 9.95 -21.84
N ILE A 202 1.67 10.37 -23.08
CA ILE A 202 1.65 11.80 -23.45
C ILE A 202 0.46 12.50 -22.79
N ALA A 203 -0.73 11.92 -22.88
CA ALA A 203 -1.96 12.50 -22.35
C ALA A 203 -1.95 12.63 -20.82
N LEU A 204 -1.40 11.65 -20.11
CA LEU A 204 -1.34 11.64 -18.65
C LEU A 204 -0.17 12.45 -18.09
N LYS A 205 0.80 12.86 -18.92
CA LYS A 205 2.00 13.53 -18.43
C LYS A 205 1.71 14.82 -17.66
N GLU A 206 0.86 15.69 -18.21
CA GLU A 206 0.46 16.95 -17.56
C GLU A 206 -0.39 16.70 -16.32
N VAL A 207 -1.29 15.71 -16.39
CA VAL A 207 -2.16 15.30 -15.28
C VAL A 207 -1.32 14.84 -14.08
N PHE A 208 -0.30 14.02 -14.29
CA PHE A 208 0.62 13.60 -13.23
C PHE A 208 1.51 14.77 -12.74
N PHE A 209 1.93 15.65 -13.64
CA PHE A 209 2.74 16.81 -13.30
C PHE A 209 2.02 17.76 -12.35
N ASP A 210 0.69 17.89 -12.46
CA ASP A 210 -0.12 18.65 -11.53
C ASP A 210 -0.24 18.05 -10.13
N TYR A 211 0.11 16.78 -9.98
CA TYR A 211 0.27 16.12 -8.69
C TYR A 211 1.74 16.12 -8.22
N GLY A 212 2.64 16.82 -8.92
CA GLY A 212 4.06 16.86 -8.59
C GLY A 212 4.81 15.58 -8.96
N ILE A 213 4.29 14.82 -9.93
CA ILE A 213 4.85 13.55 -10.36
C ILE A 213 5.27 13.67 -11.83
N ASN A 214 6.51 13.31 -12.14
CA ASN A 214 6.98 13.21 -13.51
C ASN A 214 6.70 11.79 -14.02
N LEU A 215 5.71 11.66 -14.92
CA LEU A 215 5.42 10.40 -15.59
C LEU A 215 6.42 10.16 -16.72
N SER A 216 7.15 9.04 -16.65
CA SER A 216 8.14 8.63 -17.66
C SER A 216 7.51 7.73 -18.72
N LYS A 217 6.77 6.71 -18.28
CA LYS A 217 6.07 5.75 -19.14
C LYS A 217 4.81 5.25 -18.46
N PHE A 218 3.79 4.98 -19.26
CA PHE A 218 2.57 4.31 -18.85
C PHE A 218 2.28 3.19 -19.85
N LEU A 219 2.31 1.95 -19.38
CA LEU A 219 2.26 0.75 -20.21
C LEU A 219 0.99 -0.02 -19.92
N ILE A 220 0.30 -0.43 -20.98
CA ILE A 220 -0.80 -1.39 -20.95
C ILE A 220 -0.20 -2.74 -21.33
N GLU A 221 -0.20 -3.69 -20.40
CA GLU A 221 0.42 -5.01 -20.60
C GLU A 221 -0.61 -6.07 -20.98
N SER A 222 -1.81 -5.97 -20.40
CA SER A 222 -2.86 -6.95 -20.63
C SER A 222 -4.24 -6.33 -20.52
N ILE A 223 -5.15 -6.83 -21.35
CA ILE A 223 -6.57 -6.55 -21.30
C ILE A 223 -7.27 -7.90 -21.26
N SER A 224 -8.20 -8.04 -20.34
CA SER A 224 -9.04 -9.23 -20.19
C SER A 224 -10.47 -8.90 -20.54
N MET A 225 -11.12 -9.86 -21.21
CA MET A 225 -12.52 -9.82 -21.59
C MET A 225 -13.28 -10.97 -20.90
N PRO A 226 -14.60 -10.86 -20.72
CA PRO A 226 -15.42 -11.97 -20.26
C PRO A 226 -15.28 -13.17 -21.20
N LYS A 227 -15.18 -14.39 -20.63
CA LYS A 227 -15.02 -15.64 -21.39
C LYS A 227 -16.08 -15.83 -22.46
N THR A 228 -17.30 -15.35 -22.24
CA THR A 228 -18.40 -15.42 -23.22
C THR A 228 -18.11 -14.66 -24.51
N VAL A 229 -17.43 -13.50 -24.41
CA VAL A 229 -17.02 -12.69 -25.56
C VAL A 229 -15.82 -13.34 -26.24
N GLU A 230 -14.86 -13.86 -25.47
CA GLU A 230 -13.71 -14.61 -25.99
C GLU A 230 -14.16 -15.86 -26.77
N GLU A 231 -15.12 -16.62 -26.23
CA GLU A 231 -15.70 -17.79 -26.86
C GLU A 231 -16.45 -17.44 -28.14
N ALA A 232 -17.22 -16.34 -28.16
CA ALA A 232 -17.92 -15.89 -29.36
C ALA A 232 -16.95 -15.46 -30.48
N LEU A 233 -15.85 -14.78 -30.11
CA LEU A 233 -14.80 -14.37 -31.04
C LEU A 233 -14.06 -15.59 -31.61
N ASN A 234 -13.73 -16.56 -30.77
CA ASN A 234 -13.05 -17.80 -31.17
C ASN A 234 -13.93 -18.71 -32.04
N ASN A 235 -15.25 -18.68 -31.85
CA ASN A 235 -16.21 -19.49 -32.62
C ASN A 235 -16.64 -18.83 -33.94
N GLY A 236 -16.14 -17.62 -34.25
CA GLY A 236 -16.41 -16.93 -35.52
C GLY A 236 -17.86 -16.48 -35.72
N ALA A 237 -18.65 -16.39 -34.65
CA ALA A 237 -20.09 -16.14 -34.74
C ALA A 237 -20.40 -14.66 -34.46
N THR A 238 -20.90 -13.98 -35.48
CA THR A 238 -21.71 -12.77 -35.35
C THR A 238 -22.82 -13.03 -34.32
N ILE A 239 -22.68 -12.47 -33.12
CA ILE A 239 -23.68 -12.59 -32.06
C ILE A 239 -24.89 -11.74 -32.45
N ASP A 240 -26.05 -12.37 -32.64
CA ASP A 240 -27.34 -11.68 -32.70
C ASP A 240 -27.58 -11.01 -31.33
N CYS A 241 -27.48 -9.67 -31.30
CA CYS A 241 -27.43 -8.84 -30.08
C CYS A 241 -28.77 -8.72 -29.33
N SER A 242 -29.78 -9.50 -29.70
CA SER A 242 -31.16 -9.38 -29.20
C SER A 242 -31.39 -9.94 -27.78
N ASP A 243 -30.52 -10.80 -27.24
CA ASP A 243 -30.71 -11.49 -25.95
C ASP A 243 -29.67 -11.10 -24.86
N SER A 244 -29.01 -9.96 -25.03
CA SER A 244 -27.86 -9.56 -24.21
C SER A 244 -28.18 -9.22 -22.74
N THR A 245 -29.45 -9.01 -22.37
CA THR A 245 -29.85 -8.61 -20.99
C THR A 245 -29.62 -9.71 -19.94
N LEU A 246 -29.77 -10.99 -20.32
CA LEU A 246 -29.53 -12.11 -19.39
C LEU A 246 -28.02 -12.32 -19.17
N ALA A 247 -27.22 -12.14 -20.22
CA ALA A 247 -25.76 -12.19 -20.16
C ALA A 247 -25.18 -11.06 -19.30
N TYR A 248 -25.70 -9.83 -19.41
CA TYR A 248 -25.29 -8.72 -18.54
C TYR A 248 -25.55 -8.97 -17.06
N THR A 249 -26.70 -9.57 -16.72
CA THR A 249 -27.05 -9.87 -15.32
C THR A 249 -26.11 -10.93 -14.72
N GLN A 250 -25.72 -11.93 -15.52
CA GLN A 250 -24.75 -12.94 -15.12
C GLN A 250 -23.32 -12.39 -15.04
N ILE A 251 -22.94 -11.45 -15.91
CA ILE A 251 -21.64 -10.77 -15.87
C ILE A 251 -21.50 -9.90 -14.63
N ILE A 252 -22.50 -9.06 -14.30
CA ILE A 252 -22.49 -8.27 -13.06
C ILE A 252 -22.49 -9.19 -11.84
N ALA A 253 -23.22 -10.31 -11.89
CA ALA A 253 -23.20 -11.30 -10.80
C ALA A 253 -21.84 -12.00 -10.66
N ALA A 254 -21.17 -12.33 -11.77
CA ALA A 254 -19.85 -12.96 -11.76
C ALA A 254 -18.74 -11.99 -11.34
N ASP A 255 -18.76 -10.76 -11.83
CA ASP A 255 -17.86 -9.69 -11.37
C ASP A 255 -18.12 -9.33 -9.90
N ALA A 256 -19.37 -9.30 -9.45
CA ALA A 256 -19.70 -9.15 -8.03
C ALA A 256 -19.22 -10.35 -7.21
N MET A 257 -19.15 -11.56 -7.78
CA MET A 257 -18.54 -12.72 -7.11
C MET A 257 -17.01 -12.63 -7.08
N VAL A 258 -16.37 -12.04 -8.10
CA VAL A 258 -14.92 -11.78 -8.12
C VAL A 258 -14.56 -10.65 -7.16
N ASP A 259 -15.30 -9.54 -7.15
CA ASP A 259 -15.10 -8.42 -6.23
C ASP A 259 -15.45 -8.84 -4.79
N LYS A 260 -16.43 -9.73 -4.60
CA LYS A 260 -16.68 -10.36 -3.30
C LYS A 260 -15.58 -11.34 -2.94
N ALA A 261 -14.98 -12.08 -3.87
CA ALA A 261 -13.83 -12.94 -3.61
C ALA A 261 -12.56 -12.12 -3.30
N ILE A 262 -12.32 -11.01 -3.98
CA ILE A 262 -11.23 -10.06 -3.72
C ILE A 262 -11.45 -9.37 -2.37
N ASN A 263 -12.67 -8.89 -2.08
CA ASN A 263 -13.00 -8.38 -0.76
C ASN A 263 -12.96 -9.47 0.32
N THR A 264 -13.21 -10.75 -0.01
CA THR A 264 -13.05 -11.90 0.91
C THR A 264 -11.57 -12.21 1.15
N LEU A 265 -10.71 -12.04 0.15
CA LEU A 265 -9.25 -12.15 0.27
C LEU A 265 -8.65 -10.95 1.04
N GLU A 266 -9.18 -9.74 0.84
CA GLU A 266 -8.81 -8.53 1.59
C GLU A 266 -9.38 -8.56 3.02
N THR A 267 -10.59 -9.08 3.26
CA THR A 267 -11.09 -9.34 4.62
C THR A 267 -10.40 -10.51 5.28
N THR A 268 -9.81 -11.46 4.56
CA THR A 268 -8.91 -12.48 5.16
C THR A 268 -7.63 -11.83 5.69
N HIS A 269 -7.15 -10.72 5.09
CA HIS A 269 -5.99 -9.98 5.59
C HIS A 269 -6.35 -8.87 6.61
N GLN A 270 -7.59 -8.35 6.64
CA GLN A 270 -8.02 -7.31 7.58
C GLN A 270 -8.86 -7.80 8.78
N GLN A 271 -9.44 -9.01 8.74
CA GLN A 271 -10.11 -9.58 9.92
C GLN A 271 -9.13 -10.15 10.97
N ASP A 272 -7.85 -10.31 10.62
CA ASP A 272 -6.80 -10.69 11.57
C ASP A 272 -6.28 -9.52 12.44
N ILE A 273 -6.69 -8.26 12.18
CA ILE A 273 -6.23 -7.10 12.97
C ILE A 273 -7.36 -6.40 13.76
N ALA A 274 -8.64 -6.65 13.46
CA ALA A 274 -9.76 -5.95 14.11
C ALA A 274 -10.65 -6.80 15.06
N ALA A 275 -10.36 -8.09 15.24
CA ALA A 275 -11.13 -8.98 16.15
C ALA A 275 -10.46 -9.25 17.51
N SER A 276 -9.46 -8.45 17.92
CA SER A 276 -8.86 -8.54 19.26
C SER A 276 -9.58 -7.65 20.29
N THR A 277 -10.87 -7.89 20.49
CA THR A 277 -11.52 -7.64 21.80
C THR A 277 -12.66 -8.62 22.12
N SER A 278 -12.57 -9.85 21.61
CA SER A 278 -13.33 -10.96 22.19
C SER A 278 -12.35 -11.93 22.84
N GLN A 279 -12.67 -12.41 24.04
CA GLN A 279 -11.81 -13.25 24.86
C GLN A 279 -11.42 -14.53 24.10
N GLN A 280 -10.24 -14.54 23.48
CA GLN A 280 -9.71 -15.72 22.81
C GLN A 280 -9.42 -16.79 23.86
N THR A 281 -10.26 -17.82 23.90
CA THR A 281 -10.09 -18.97 24.78
C THR A 281 -8.89 -19.78 24.30
N MET A 282 -7.86 -19.83 25.14
CA MET A 282 -6.60 -20.50 24.86
C MET A 282 -6.62 -21.95 25.36
N TYR A 283 -6.21 -22.89 24.52
CA TYR A 283 -6.20 -24.32 24.84
C TYR A 283 -4.77 -24.85 24.99
N TYR A 284 -4.53 -25.68 25.99
CA TYR A 284 -3.34 -26.50 26.10
C TYR A 284 -3.67 -27.93 25.72
N VAL A 285 -2.72 -28.64 25.10
CA VAL A 285 -2.88 -30.00 24.58
C VAL A 285 -1.72 -30.87 25.05
N ALA A 286 -1.99 -32.12 25.44
CA ALA A 286 -0.93 -33.08 25.73
C ALA A 286 -0.69 -34.00 24.51
N VAL A 287 0.20 -33.59 23.60
CA VAL A 287 0.60 -34.42 22.45
C VAL A 287 1.76 -35.32 22.87
N ARG A 288 1.60 -36.64 22.75
CA ARG A 288 2.61 -37.66 23.15
C ARG A 288 3.09 -37.50 24.61
N GLY A 289 2.19 -37.11 25.51
CA GLY A 289 2.49 -36.90 26.94
C GLY A 289 3.18 -35.58 27.27
N VAL A 290 3.49 -34.74 26.28
CA VAL A 290 4.09 -33.42 26.46
C VAL A 290 3.02 -32.35 26.34
N ARG A 291 2.93 -31.49 27.36
CA ARG A 291 2.04 -30.32 27.34
C ARG A 291 2.56 -29.29 26.32
N GLN A 292 1.71 -28.93 25.37
CA GLN A 292 1.92 -27.93 24.35
C GLN A 292 0.78 -26.89 24.39
N GLY A 293 1.05 -25.68 23.92
CA GLY A 293 0.11 -24.54 23.95
C GLY A 293 0.65 -23.36 24.77
N PRO A 294 -0.11 -22.26 24.88
CA PRO A 294 -1.51 -22.14 24.49
C PRO A 294 -1.73 -22.06 22.97
N PHE A 295 -2.80 -22.69 22.49
CA PHE A 295 -3.24 -22.70 21.11
C PHE A 295 -4.63 -22.08 20.96
N THR A 296 -4.87 -21.38 19.87
CA THR A 296 -6.21 -20.91 19.49
C THR A 296 -7.02 -22.04 18.86
N GLN A 297 -8.36 -21.89 18.79
CA GLN A 297 -9.21 -22.88 18.13
C GLN A 297 -8.81 -23.14 16.66
N THR A 298 -8.31 -22.13 15.96
CA THR A 298 -7.80 -22.23 14.59
C THR A 298 -6.55 -23.10 14.51
N GLN A 299 -5.60 -22.89 15.43
CA GLN A 299 -4.38 -23.72 15.52
C GLN A 299 -4.72 -25.17 15.91
N MET A 300 -5.69 -25.35 16.81
CA MET A 300 -6.20 -26.68 17.16
C MET A 300 -6.77 -27.40 15.94
N LEU A 301 -7.54 -26.72 15.07
CA LEU A 301 -8.07 -27.29 13.83
C LEU A 301 -6.94 -27.72 12.87
N GLN A 302 -5.88 -26.92 12.75
CA GLN A 302 -4.70 -27.30 11.97
C GLN A 302 -4.02 -28.55 12.53
N MET A 303 -3.87 -28.66 13.86
CA MET A 303 -3.32 -29.85 14.51
C MET A 303 -4.18 -31.10 14.31
N VAL A 304 -5.51 -30.96 14.21
CA VAL A 304 -6.40 -32.07 13.81
C VAL A 304 -6.11 -32.51 12.38
N HIS A 305 -5.96 -31.56 11.46
CA HIS A 305 -5.67 -31.88 10.06
C HIS A 305 -4.31 -32.55 9.87
N LEU A 306 -3.31 -32.15 10.67
CA LEU A 306 -1.98 -32.77 10.71
C LEU A 306 -1.94 -34.11 11.46
N GLY A 307 -3.06 -34.54 12.07
CA GLY A 307 -3.16 -35.79 12.83
C GLY A 307 -2.45 -35.76 14.20
N GLU A 308 -1.99 -34.58 14.64
CA GLU A 308 -1.31 -34.39 15.92
C GLU A 308 -2.29 -34.28 17.09
N LEU A 309 -3.50 -33.79 16.82
CA LEU A 309 -4.61 -33.72 17.77
C LEU A 309 -5.71 -34.74 17.38
N THR A 310 -5.99 -35.68 18.27
CA THR A 310 -7.04 -36.68 18.10
C THR A 310 -8.18 -36.46 19.09
N ARG A 311 -9.32 -37.12 18.88
CA ARG A 311 -10.50 -37.07 19.78
C ARG A 311 -10.18 -37.43 21.24
N ASN A 312 -9.15 -38.24 21.46
CA ASN A 312 -8.74 -38.72 22.79
C ASN A 312 -7.57 -37.92 23.37
N THR A 313 -6.98 -36.98 22.62
CA THR A 313 -5.87 -36.18 23.13
C THR A 313 -6.33 -35.32 24.31
N PRO A 314 -5.63 -35.32 25.46
CA PRO A 314 -5.99 -34.49 26.60
C PRO A 314 -5.83 -33.01 26.25
N VAL A 315 -6.85 -32.23 26.57
CA VAL A 315 -6.88 -30.78 26.39
C VAL A 315 -7.35 -30.10 27.67
N TRP A 316 -6.90 -28.87 27.87
CA TRP A 316 -7.30 -28.05 29.00
C TRP A 316 -7.43 -26.59 28.56
N THR A 317 -8.42 -25.88 29.07
CA THR A 317 -8.54 -24.43 28.93
C THR A 317 -8.91 -23.80 30.26
N GLN A 318 -8.71 -22.48 30.36
CA GLN A 318 -9.02 -21.70 31.54
C GLN A 318 -10.52 -21.83 31.88
N GLY A 319 -10.83 -22.34 33.08
CA GLY A 319 -12.19 -22.61 33.54
C GLY A 319 -12.57 -24.10 33.62
N MET A 320 -11.71 -25.01 33.15
CA MET A 320 -11.91 -26.46 33.33
C MET A 320 -11.33 -26.95 34.67
N GLU A 321 -12.05 -27.84 35.36
CA GLU A 321 -11.61 -28.47 36.61
C GLU A 321 -10.36 -29.36 36.46
N GLY A 322 -10.04 -29.79 35.24
CA GLY A 322 -8.87 -30.60 34.94
C GLY A 322 -8.75 -30.92 33.44
N TRP A 323 -7.68 -31.64 33.08
CA TRP A 323 -7.46 -32.11 31.71
C TRP A 323 -8.55 -33.10 31.31
N GLN A 324 -9.17 -32.89 30.15
CA GLN A 324 -10.20 -33.79 29.63
C GLN A 324 -9.88 -34.17 28.19
N ALA A 325 -10.37 -35.31 27.71
CA ALA A 325 -10.21 -35.69 26.31
C ALA A 325 -10.91 -34.67 25.39
N ALA A 326 -10.29 -34.32 24.25
CA ALA A 326 -10.78 -33.28 23.35
C ALA A 326 -12.23 -33.45 22.88
N LYS A 327 -12.71 -34.69 22.73
CA LYS A 327 -14.12 -35.00 22.43
C LYS A 327 -15.12 -34.59 23.51
N SER A 328 -14.67 -34.46 24.76
CA SER A 328 -15.52 -34.16 25.92
C SER A 328 -15.68 -32.65 26.12
N VAL A 329 -14.87 -31.84 25.42
CA VAL A 329 -14.98 -30.39 25.42
C VAL A 329 -15.97 -30.00 24.33
N SER A 330 -17.16 -29.55 24.72
CA SER A 330 -18.26 -29.21 23.81
C SER A 330 -17.85 -28.22 22.71
N GLN A 331 -16.96 -27.28 23.04
CA GLN A 331 -16.42 -26.26 22.12
C GLN A 331 -15.48 -26.84 21.05
N LEU A 332 -14.82 -27.97 21.32
CA LEU A 332 -13.87 -28.61 20.41
C LEU A 332 -14.50 -29.78 19.63
N SER A 333 -15.66 -30.28 20.06
CA SER A 333 -16.39 -31.35 19.37
C SER A 333 -16.59 -31.11 17.86
N PRO A 334 -16.93 -29.89 17.39
CA PRO A 334 -17.12 -29.63 15.95
C PRO A 334 -15.85 -29.81 15.11
N LEU A 335 -14.66 -29.63 15.71
CA LEU A 335 -13.37 -29.73 15.02
C LEU A 335 -13.08 -31.15 14.50
N PHE A 336 -13.74 -32.15 15.08
CA PHE A 336 -13.50 -33.55 14.78
C PHE A 336 -14.56 -34.16 13.84
N ASN A 337 -15.57 -33.40 13.43
CA ASN A 337 -16.66 -33.86 12.56
C ASN A 337 -16.22 -34.11 11.10
N THR A 338 -15.04 -33.66 10.72
CA THR A 338 -14.45 -33.85 9.39
C THR A 338 -13.49 -35.04 9.30
N MET A 339 -13.31 -35.81 10.38
CA MET A 339 -12.48 -37.02 10.34
C MET A 339 -13.33 -38.29 10.11
N PRO A 340 -12.95 -39.16 9.15
CA PRO A 340 -13.52 -40.51 9.06
C PRO A 340 -13.16 -41.33 10.32
N SER A 341 -14.10 -42.16 10.77
CA SER A 341 -13.91 -43.06 11.93
C SER A 341 -12.63 -43.89 11.79
N PRO A 342 -11.76 -43.95 12.81
CA PRO A 342 -10.69 -44.92 12.83
C PRO A 342 -11.30 -46.31 13.12
N SER A 343 -11.04 -47.26 12.23
CA SER A 343 -11.26 -48.70 12.43
C SER A 343 -10.36 -49.28 13.52
#